data_AF-A0A9J6FFM5-F1
#
_entry.id   AF-A0A9J6FFM5-F1
#
_cell.length_a   1.000
_cell.length_b   1.000
_cell.length_c   1.000
_cell.angle_alpha   90.00
_cell.angle_beta   90.00
_cell.angle_gamma   90.00
#
_symmetry.space_group_name_H-M   'P 1'
#
loop_
_entity.id
_entity.type
_entity.pdbx_description
1 polymer ?
#
loop_
_entity_poly.entity_id
_entity_poly.type
_entity_poly.pdbx_seq_one_letter_code
_entity_poly.pdbx_strand_id
1 'polypeptide(L)'
;MLPLVSTHPLPSAEQLFGNKISQKQHVCSNLVGYGDLDLEPSVFLKSATNEAAPAGGNTRPYESDSAIRGPRAVSLYRHLKLDRCLWRFSATIALRDAVGVCGGILLEDFKEPLSHRRFVTIRLPLYVTLAFPAANIFVDQAAPRWTSVERRSQLELSFAYGPALWADRPLGTQSVPRANVSVTRVSLGSDGRLTVHLLSKAFFHGALVLSHAAKKHVRGRLHKAGAGEAGHYSLALVWAEPSFDAPSQLWKAVSVHSLQDYSGHHELELVPCVAAPAQEYRAPPEDFCSPLAPLRFDVSVSAPQPIVTPVATVYSMGTEFQLLSRSEDFLADPRDPSYTFRDLDERRIFFKGEKLFGRVFWNPLEELSARLRIDQVYLCTGKAGFTPSFDPTGRELARGPSFGCVQPSPDLEHRFLILADKSILEEL
;
A
#
# COMPACT_ATOMS: atom_id res chain seq x y z
N MET A 1 14.74 -6.27 -28.03
CA MET A 1 14.02 -7.03 -26.99
C MET A 1 14.94 -7.18 -25.79
N LEU A 2 14.45 -6.88 -24.60
CA LEU A 2 15.19 -6.85 -23.35
C LEU A 2 14.64 -7.96 -22.43
N PRO A 3 15.40 -9.01 -22.11
CA PRO A 3 14.97 -10.04 -21.18
C PRO A 3 15.14 -9.56 -19.74
N LEU A 4 14.05 -9.56 -18.99
CA LEU A 4 13.99 -9.33 -17.56
C LEU A 4 13.76 -10.68 -16.88
N VAL A 5 14.57 -10.98 -15.88
CA VAL A 5 14.51 -12.24 -15.13
C VAL A 5 14.40 -11.88 -13.66
N SER A 6 13.36 -12.38 -12.99
CA SER A 6 13.13 -12.17 -11.56
C SER A 6 12.52 -13.39 -10.92
N THR A 7 12.73 -13.58 -9.61
CA THR A 7 11.99 -14.60 -8.84
C THR A 7 10.59 -14.15 -8.42
N HIS A 8 10.24 -12.88 -8.68
CA HIS A 8 8.90 -12.33 -8.47
C HIS A 8 8.22 -11.98 -9.80
N PRO A 9 6.88 -12.09 -9.87
CA PRO A 9 6.12 -11.74 -11.08
C PRO A 9 6.24 -10.24 -11.36
N LEU A 10 6.31 -9.88 -12.64
CA LEU A 10 6.46 -8.49 -13.09
C LEU A 10 5.11 -7.98 -13.63
N PRO A 11 4.43 -7.04 -12.94
CA PRO A 11 3.08 -6.62 -13.33
C PRO A 11 3.03 -5.86 -14.67
N SER A 12 4.02 -5.01 -14.96
CA SER A 12 4.16 -4.31 -16.25
C SER A 12 5.59 -3.79 -16.42
N ALA A 13 6.17 -3.98 -17.61
CA ALA A 13 7.47 -3.39 -17.95
C ALA A 13 7.45 -1.86 -17.93
N GLU A 14 6.33 -1.24 -18.34
CA GLU A 14 6.17 0.23 -18.35
C GLU A 14 6.19 0.79 -16.92
N GLN A 15 5.42 0.18 -16.01
CA GLN A 15 5.39 0.58 -14.61
C GLN A 15 6.74 0.38 -13.92
N LEU A 16 7.42 -0.71 -14.25
CA LEU A 16 8.72 -1.04 -13.69
C LEU A 16 9.80 -0.04 -14.12
N PHE A 17 9.84 0.37 -15.39
CA PHE A 17 10.83 1.34 -15.86
C PHE A 17 10.57 2.76 -15.34
N GLY A 18 9.30 3.11 -15.07
CA GLY A 18 8.94 4.39 -14.47
C GLY A 18 9.16 4.50 -12.95
N ASN A 19 9.16 3.37 -12.23
CA ASN A 19 9.19 3.37 -10.76
C ASN A 19 10.43 2.68 -10.17
N LYS A 20 11.38 3.50 -9.67
CA LYS A 20 12.61 3.03 -9.01
C LYS A 20 12.36 2.24 -7.72
N ILE A 21 11.24 2.49 -7.03
CA ILE A 21 10.90 1.76 -5.79
C ILE A 21 10.49 0.33 -6.13
N SER A 22 9.68 0.14 -7.17
CA SER A 22 9.30 -1.17 -7.66
C SER A 22 10.51 -1.98 -8.10
N GLN A 23 11.49 -1.37 -8.79
CA GLN A 23 12.74 -2.05 -9.16
C GLN A 23 13.48 -2.62 -7.94
N LYS A 24 13.54 -1.88 -6.83
CA LYS A 24 14.21 -2.32 -5.59
C LYS A 24 13.54 -3.49 -4.89
N GLN A 25 12.26 -3.75 -5.15
CA GLN A 25 11.54 -4.91 -4.59
C GLN A 25 11.96 -6.22 -5.27
N HIS A 26 12.51 -6.16 -6.49
CA HIS A 26 13.00 -7.32 -7.23
C HIS A 26 14.48 -7.60 -6.93
N VAL A 27 14.80 -7.92 -5.67
CA VAL A 27 16.19 -8.15 -5.22
C VAL A 27 16.86 -9.30 -5.99
N CYS A 28 16.15 -10.42 -6.18
CA CYS A 28 16.64 -11.57 -6.93
C CYS A 28 16.25 -11.43 -8.41
N SER A 29 16.87 -10.48 -9.10
CA SER A 29 16.59 -10.18 -10.51
C SER A 29 17.80 -9.58 -11.25
N ASN A 30 17.65 -9.40 -12.56
CA ASN A 30 18.57 -8.62 -13.40
C ASN A 30 18.13 -7.15 -13.59
N LEU A 31 17.24 -6.64 -12.74
CA LEU A 31 16.76 -5.26 -12.78
C LEU A 31 17.57 -4.33 -11.89
N VAL A 32 18.09 -4.87 -10.80
CA VAL A 32 18.93 -4.15 -9.85
C VAL A 32 20.40 -4.34 -10.28
N GLY A 33 21.16 -3.25 -10.29
CA GLY A 33 22.59 -3.29 -10.59
C GLY A 33 23.44 -3.62 -9.38
N TYR A 34 24.67 -4.06 -9.64
CA TYR A 34 25.73 -4.15 -8.64
C TYR A 34 25.95 -2.79 -7.96
N GLY A 35 25.95 -2.74 -6.62
CA GLY A 35 26.09 -1.50 -5.84
C GLY A 35 24.81 -0.66 -5.62
N ASP A 36 23.64 -1.06 -6.13
CA ASP A 36 22.36 -0.36 -5.85
C ASP A 36 21.69 -0.82 -4.54
N LEU A 37 22.17 -1.91 -3.91
CA LEU A 37 21.68 -2.49 -2.65
C LEU A 37 22.86 -3.05 -1.82
N ASP A 38 22.76 -3.01 -0.48
CA ASP A 38 23.72 -3.63 0.45
C ASP A 38 23.76 -5.18 0.37
N LEU A 39 22.87 -5.79 -0.44
CA LEU A 39 22.74 -7.24 -0.64
C LEU A 39 23.42 -7.68 -1.95
N GLU A 40 24.75 -7.61 -1.95
CA GLU A 40 25.63 -7.97 -3.07
C GLU A 40 25.46 -9.39 -3.69
N PRO A 41 25.11 -10.48 -2.95
CA PRO A 41 25.15 -11.83 -3.54
C PRO A 41 23.91 -12.23 -4.36
N SER A 42 22.77 -11.54 -4.20
CA SER A 42 21.50 -12.01 -4.79
C SER A 42 21.15 -11.40 -6.16
N VAL A 43 22.01 -10.51 -6.68
CA VAL A 43 21.79 -9.77 -7.93
C VAL A 43 22.27 -10.58 -9.14
N PHE A 44 21.50 -10.58 -10.23
CA PHE A 44 21.79 -11.41 -11.41
C PHE A 44 22.74 -10.71 -12.40
N LEU A 45 23.02 -9.43 -12.17
CA LEU A 45 24.02 -8.63 -12.87
C LEU A 45 25.28 -8.51 -12.00
N LYS A 46 26.37 -9.15 -12.41
CA LYS A 46 27.65 -9.06 -11.70
C LYS A 46 28.45 -7.83 -12.12
N SER A 47 29.29 -7.34 -11.19
CA SER A 47 30.31 -6.32 -11.44
C SER A 47 31.29 -6.74 -12.54
N ALA A 48 31.74 -5.73 -13.30
CA ALA A 48 32.72 -5.84 -14.38
C ALA A 48 34.10 -6.40 -14.00
N THR A 49 34.40 -6.57 -12.71
CA THR A 49 35.75 -6.97 -12.26
C THR A 49 35.98 -8.48 -12.26
N ASN A 50 34.93 -9.31 -12.26
CA ASN A 50 35.06 -10.73 -11.88
C ASN A 50 34.93 -11.73 -13.04
N GLU A 51 34.58 -11.30 -14.25
CA GLU A 51 34.66 -12.15 -15.44
C GLU A 51 35.51 -11.42 -16.48
N ALA A 52 36.71 -11.97 -16.75
CA ALA A 52 37.53 -11.57 -17.88
C ALA A 52 36.66 -11.57 -19.13
N ALA A 53 36.72 -10.48 -19.91
CA ALA A 53 36.03 -10.40 -21.19
C ALA A 53 36.27 -11.70 -21.99
N PRO A 54 35.23 -12.35 -22.52
CA PRO A 54 35.40 -13.62 -23.19
C PRO A 54 36.34 -13.42 -24.38
N ALA A 55 37.58 -13.90 -24.23
CA ALA A 55 38.54 -14.00 -25.30
C ALA A 55 37.97 -14.95 -26.36
N GLY A 56 37.30 -14.40 -27.38
CA GLY A 56 36.82 -15.18 -28.53
C GLY A 56 35.38 -14.91 -29.00
N GLY A 57 34.66 -13.93 -28.46
CA GLY A 57 33.37 -13.51 -29.02
C GLY A 57 33.53 -12.36 -30.02
N ASN A 58 32.85 -12.40 -31.16
CA ASN A 58 32.74 -11.30 -32.13
C ASN A 58 31.95 -10.09 -31.56
N THR A 59 32.37 -9.54 -30.43
CA THR A 59 31.82 -8.29 -29.88
C THR A 59 32.32 -7.13 -30.71
N ARG A 60 31.40 -6.36 -31.31
CA ARG A 60 31.81 -5.21 -32.12
C ARG A 60 32.28 -4.09 -31.19
N PRO A 61 33.30 -3.28 -31.55
CA PRO A 61 33.91 -2.29 -30.64
C PRO A 61 32.92 -1.31 -30.01
N TYR A 62 31.87 -0.93 -30.76
CA TYR A 62 30.83 0.01 -30.35
C TYR A 62 29.82 -0.56 -29.33
N GLU A 63 29.84 -1.87 -29.06
CA GLU A 63 28.89 -2.53 -28.15
C GLU A 63 29.34 -2.43 -26.69
N SER A 64 30.65 -2.39 -26.49
CA SER A 64 31.31 -2.15 -25.20
C SER A 64 31.64 -0.68 -24.94
N ASP A 65 31.37 0.20 -25.91
CA ASP A 65 31.67 1.62 -25.81
C ASP A 65 30.64 2.34 -24.92
N SER A 66 31.10 2.78 -23.75
CA SER A 66 30.30 3.53 -22.79
C SER A 66 29.90 4.92 -23.29
N ALA A 67 30.63 5.50 -24.25
CA ALA A 67 30.30 6.80 -24.83
C ALA A 67 29.04 6.76 -25.70
N ILE A 68 28.72 5.60 -26.30
CA ILE A 68 27.57 5.43 -27.19
C ILE A 68 26.33 4.92 -26.44
N ARG A 69 26.49 3.95 -25.51
CA ARG A 69 25.36 3.23 -24.90
C ARG A 69 25.13 3.55 -23.42
N GLY A 70 26.04 4.27 -22.77
CA GLY A 70 26.02 4.53 -21.33
C GLY A 70 26.44 3.30 -20.50
N PRO A 71 26.97 3.52 -19.27
CA PRO A 71 27.66 2.48 -18.51
C PRO A 71 26.76 1.32 -18.08
N ARG A 72 25.50 1.60 -17.72
CA ARG A 72 24.52 0.56 -17.31
C ARG A 72 24.10 -0.33 -18.47
N ALA A 73 23.90 0.24 -19.66
CA ALA A 73 23.56 -0.56 -20.83
C ALA A 73 24.74 -1.46 -21.24
N VAL A 74 25.97 -0.93 -21.21
CA VAL A 74 27.18 -1.72 -21.48
C VAL A 74 27.31 -2.89 -20.49
N SER A 75 27.06 -2.67 -19.20
CA SER A 75 27.06 -3.74 -18.18
C SER A 75 26.03 -4.83 -18.48
N LEU A 76 24.83 -4.45 -18.91
CA LEU A 76 23.78 -5.39 -19.29
C LEU A 76 24.15 -6.20 -20.54
N TYR A 77 24.53 -5.53 -21.64
CA TYR A 77 24.80 -6.17 -22.93
C TYR A 77 26.04 -7.09 -22.92
N ARG A 78 26.93 -7.01 -21.91
CA ARG A 78 28.00 -8.00 -21.72
C ARG A 78 27.49 -9.41 -21.47
N HIS A 79 26.27 -9.54 -20.98
CA HIS A 79 25.62 -10.84 -20.74
C HIS A 79 24.98 -11.42 -22.02
N LEU A 80 25.00 -10.69 -23.15
CA LEU A 80 24.51 -11.15 -24.45
C LEU A 80 25.65 -11.73 -25.29
N LYS A 81 25.51 -12.99 -25.67
CA LYS A 81 26.35 -13.68 -26.66
C LYS A 81 25.69 -13.60 -28.03
N LEU A 82 26.20 -12.69 -28.87
CA LEU A 82 25.64 -12.42 -30.21
C LEU A 82 25.84 -13.55 -31.22
N ASP A 83 26.92 -14.34 -31.07
CA ASP A 83 27.20 -15.51 -31.90
C ASP A 83 26.10 -16.58 -31.79
N ARG A 84 25.44 -16.65 -30.64
CA ARG A 84 24.39 -17.65 -30.34
C ARG A 84 23.02 -17.03 -30.06
N CYS A 85 22.90 -15.70 -30.08
CA CYS A 85 21.71 -14.96 -29.66
C CYS A 85 21.21 -15.36 -28.25
N LEU A 86 22.13 -15.64 -27.32
CA LEU A 86 21.82 -16.13 -25.97
C LEU A 86 22.20 -15.12 -24.90
N TRP A 87 21.29 -14.89 -23.96
CA TRP A 87 21.57 -14.15 -22.73
C TRP A 87 22.00 -15.11 -21.62
N ARG A 88 23.08 -14.77 -20.91
CA ARG A 88 23.59 -15.54 -19.76
C ARG A 88 23.66 -14.66 -18.53
N PHE A 89 22.74 -14.88 -17.60
CA PHE A 89 22.77 -14.27 -16.27
C PHE A 89 23.34 -15.27 -15.26
N SER A 90 24.12 -14.78 -14.29
CA SER A 90 24.67 -15.63 -13.23
C SER A 90 24.59 -14.92 -11.88
N ALA A 91 24.14 -15.64 -10.86
CA ALA A 91 23.99 -15.13 -9.49
C ALA A 91 24.49 -16.19 -8.50
N THR A 92 24.95 -15.74 -7.33
CA THR A 92 25.42 -16.63 -6.26
C THR A 92 24.55 -16.42 -5.03
N ILE A 93 23.44 -17.15 -4.94
CA ILE A 93 22.45 -16.96 -3.88
C ILE A 93 22.73 -17.94 -2.75
N ALA A 94 22.81 -17.46 -1.51
CA ALA A 94 22.89 -18.32 -0.33
C ALA A 94 21.56 -19.05 -0.11
N LEU A 95 21.61 -20.30 0.36
CA LEU A 95 20.42 -21.15 0.55
C LEU A 95 19.33 -20.47 1.41
N ARG A 96 19.77 -19.78 2.47
CA ARG A 96 18.90 -19.01 3.36
C ARG A 96 18.16 -17.90 2.62
N ASP A 97 18.88 -17.18 1.75
CA ASP A 97 18.35 -16.02 1.04
C ASP A 97 17.46 -16.46 -0.13
N ALA A 98 17.77 -17.62 -0.74
CA ALA A 98 16.92 -18.25 -1.74
C ALA A 98 15.50 -18.54 -1.20
N VAL A 99 15.39 -19.03 0.03
CA VAL A 99 14.10 -19.31 0.67
C VAL A 99 13.47 -18.06 1.28
N GLY A 100 14.25 -17.28 2.05
CA GLY A 100 13.74 -16.16 2.83
C GLY A 100 13.45 -14.88 2.03
N VAL A 101 14.21 -14.63 0.96
CA VAL A 101 14.15 -13.37 0.19
C VAL A 101 13.65 -13.63 -1.23
N CYS A 102 14.16 -14.65 -1.91
CA CYS A 102 13.81 -14.91 -3.32
C CYS A 102 12.53 -15.72 -3.51
N GLY A 103 11.86 -16.17 -2.44
CA GLY A 103 10.61 -16.92 -2.51
C GLY A 103 10.75 -18.38 -2.95
N GLY A 104 11.93 -18.98 -2.78
CA GLY A 104 12.17 -20.40 -3.03
C GLY A 104 11.50 -21.31 -1.99
N ILE A 105 11.07 -22.48 -2.44
CA ILE A 105 10.42 -23.50 -1.62
C ILE A 105 11.40 -24.66 -1.42
N LEU A 106 11.55 -25.10 -0.17
CA LEU A 106 12.33 -26.28 0.17
C LEU A 106 11.46 -27.54 -0.02
N LEU A 107 11.89 -28.47 -0.87
CA LEU A 107 11.27 -29.77 -1.08
C LEU A 107 12.08 -30.82 -0.31
N GLU A 108 11.40 -31.67 0.47
CA GLU A 108 12.04 -32.58 1.43
C GLU A 108 12.94 -33.67 0.82
N ASP A 109 13.86 -34.13 1.66
CA ASP A 109 15.02 -34.95 1.39
C ASP A 109 14.68 -36.42 1.06
N PHE A 110 15.19 -36.96 -0.04
CA PHE A 110 15.28 -38.41 -0.22
C PHE A 110 16.67 -38.91 0.19
N LYS A 111 16.70 -40.06 0.86
CA LYS A 111 17.94 -40.77 1.21
C LYS A 111 18.20 -41.82 0.14
N GLU A 112 19.30 -41.68 -0.57
CA GLU A 112 19.72 -42.71 -1.51
C GLU A 112 20.19 -43.95 -0.72
N PRO A 113 19.61 -45.14 -0.93
CA PRO A 113 19.85 -46.32 -0.09
C PRO A 113 21.32 -46.76 0.00
N LEU A 114 22.10 -46.49 -1.05
CA LEU A 114 23.45 -47.02 -1.22
C LEU A 114 24.56 -46.03 -0.79
N SER A 115 24.25 -44.74 -0.68
CA SER A 115 25.27 -43.68 -0.64
C SER A 115 25.41 -42.99 0.73
N HIS A 116 24.50 -43.24 1.67
CA HIS A 116 24.40 -42.50 2.96
C HIS A 116 24.33 -40.96 2.80
N ARG A 117 24.25 -40.43 1.58
CA ARG A 117 24.09 -39.01 1.26
C ARG A 117 22.62 -38.62 1.36
N ARG A 118 22.37 -37.44 1.90
CA ARG A 118 21.05 -36.80 1.91
C ARG A 118 21.01 -35.75 0.82
N PHE A 119 19.85 -35.55 0.22
CA PHE A 119 19.65 -34.56 -0.82
C PHE A 119 18.67 -33.51 -0.34
N VAL A 120 18.99 -32.23 -0.47
CA VAL A 120 18.04 -31.11 -0.29
C VAL A 120 17.65 -30.60 -1.66
N THR A 121 16.35 -30.51 -1.95
CA THR A 121 15.88 -29.90 -3.21
C THR A 121 15.23 -28.56 -2.95
N ILE A 122 15.53 -27.56 -3.76
CA ILE A 122 14.92 -26.23 -3.71
C ILE A 122 14.28 -25.92 -5.04
N ARG A 123 13.04 -25.45 -4.99
CA ARG A 123 12.27 -24.96 -6.14
C ARG A 123 12.17 -23.44 -6.06
N LEU A 124 12.88 -22.75 -6.95
CA LEU A 124 12.87 -21.30 -7.10
C LEU A 124 11.94 -20.89 -8.25
N PRO A 125 10.94 -20.03 -8.02
CA PRO A 125 10.16 -19.46 -9.12
C PRO A 125 11.05 -18.54 -9.96
N LEU A 126 10.91 -18.62 -11.29
CA LEU A 126 11.65 -17.75 -12.22
C LEU A 126 10.69 -17.21 -13.27
N TYR A 127 10.51 -15.89 -13.27
CA TYR A 127 9.69 -15.15 -14.23
C TYR A 127 10.62 -14.51 -15.26
N VAL A 128 10.42 -14.87 -16.52
CA VAL A 128 11.16 -14.32 -17.65
C VAL A 128 10.22 -13.42 -18.44
N THR A 129 10.44 -12.12 -18.37
CA THR A 129 9.66 -11.10 -19.07
C THR A 129 10.47 -10.51 -20.22
N LEU A 130 10.03 -10.71 -21.44
CA LEU A 130 10.65 -10.12 -22.64
C LEU A 130 10.00 -8.76 -22.91
N ALA A 131 10.70 -7.68 -22.59
CA ALA A 131 10.25 -6.32 -22.85
C ALA A 131 10.69 -5.83 -24.23
N PHE A 132 9.81 -5.14 -24.95
CA PHE A 132 10.12 -4.52 -26.24
C PHE A 132 9.31 -3.23 -26.41
N PRO A 133 9.81 -2.26 -27.19
CA PRO A 133 9.04 -1.07 -27.48
C PRO A 133 7.76 -1.46 -28.24
N ALA A 134 6.62 -0.91 -27.83
CA ALA A 134 5.37 -1.09 -28.55
C ALA A 134 5.51 -0.41 -29.93
N ALA A 135 5.31 -1.16 -31.01
CA ALA A 135 5.29 -0.59 -32.34
C ALA A 135 4.09 0.37 -32.45
N ASN A 136 4.32 1.54 -33.07
CA ASN A 136 3.32 2.52 -33.55
C ASN A 136 3.12 3.83 -32.76
N ILE A 137 4.10 4.30 -31.97
CA ILE A 137 4.08 5.70 -31.51
C ILE A 137 5.49 6.30 -31.60
N PHE A 138 5.96 6.51 -32.83
CA PHE A 138 6.92 7.59 -33.12
C PHE A 138 6.10 8.82 -33.52
N VAL A 139 5.27 9.31 -32.60
CA VAL A 139 4.64 10.62 -32.69
C VAL A 139 5.22 11.44 -31.56
N ASP A 140 5.72 12.62 -31.92
CA ASP A 140 6.45 13.61 -31.14
C ASP A 140 6.45 13.46 -29.60
N GLN A 141 7.66 13.46 -29.05
CA GLN A 141 8.00 13.82 -27.66
C GLN A 141 7.43 12.99 -26.50
N ALA A 142 6.62 11.95 -26.75
CA ALA A 142 6.20 11.02 -25.68
C ALA A 142 7.24 9.91 -25.44
N ALA A 143 7.55 9.63 -24.17
CA ALA A 143 8.45 8.54 -23.78
C ALA A 143 8.02 7.20 -24.42
N PRO A 144 8.98 6.35 -24.87
CA PRO A 144 8.66 5.10 -25.54
C PRO A 144 7.81 4.20 -24.63
N ARG A 145 6.62 3.82 -25.09
CA ARG A 145 5.76 2.85 -24.40
C ARG A 145 6.34 1.45 -24.53
N TRP A 146 6.40 0.74 -23.41
CA TRP A 146 6.94 -0.61 -23.34
C TRP A 146 5.81 -1.63 -23.32
N THR A 147 5.98 -2.70 -24.07
CA THR A 147 5.14 -3.90 -23.98
C THR A 147 6.01 -5.08 -23.59
N SER A 148 5.40 -6.14 -23.05
CA SER A 148 6.14 -7.30 -22.58
C SER A 148 5.36 -8.60 -22.67
N VAL A 149 6.09 -9.69 -22.88
CA VAL A 149 5.58 -11.06 -22.79
C VAL A 149 6.25 -11.76 -21.62
N GLU A 150 5.45 -12.27 -20.67
CA GLU A 150 5.94 -12.97 -19.49
C GLU A 150 5.82 -14.49 -19.65
N ARG A 151 6.84 -15.20 -19.19
CA ARG A 151 6.84 -16.67 -19.07
C ARG A 151 7.26 -17.05 -17.65
N ARG A 152 6.41 -17.83 -16.98
CA ARG A 152 6.73 -18.44 -15.69
C ARG A 152 7.47 -19.76 -15.90
N SER A 153 8.54 -19.95 -15.14
CA SER A 153 9.33 -21.18 -15.05
C SER A 153 9.63 -21.48 -13.58
N GLN A 154 10.11 -22.69 -13.31
CA GLN A 154 10.58 -23.11 -12.00
C GLN A 154 11.98 -23.69 -12.16
N LEU A 155 12.92 -23.20 -11.35
CA LEU A 155 14.28 -23.70 -11.27
C LEU A 155 14.38 -24.65 -10.07
N GLU A 156 14.64 -25.93 -10.35
CA GLU A 156 14.83 -26.94 -9.32
C GLU A 156 16.32 -27.25 -9.15
N LEU A 157 16.82 -27.15 -7.91
CA LEU A 157 18.22 -27.35 -7.57
C LEU A 157 18.31 -28.39 -6.44
N SER A 158 19.07 -29.47 -6.64
CA SER A 158 19.25 -30.53 -5.65
C SER A 158 20.71 -30.60 -5.18
N PHE A 159 20.92 -30.60 -3.86
CA PHE A 159 22.24 -30.58 -3.22
C PHE A 159 22.45 -31.83 -2.37
N ALA A 160 23.55 -32.56 -2.60
CA ALA A 160 23.92 -33.72 -1.78
C ALA A 160 24.80 -33.30 -0.58
N TYR A 161 24.48 -33.78 0.63
CA TYR A 161 25.27 -33.53 1.84
C TYR A 161 25.50 -34.80 2.67
N GLY A 162 26.61 -34.83 3.42
CA GLY A 162 27.01 -35.95 4.27
C GLY A 162 26.39 -35.88 5.68
N PRO A 163 26.16 -37.03 6.34
CA PRO A 163 25.46 -37.09 7.63
C PRO A 163 26.25 -36.51 8.81
N ALA A 164 27.57 -36.35 8.70
CA ALA A 164 28.44 -35.88 9.79
C ALA A 164 28.41 -34.36 10.00
N LEU A 165 27.86 -33.57 9.06
CA LEU A 165 27.80 -32.11 9.18
C LEU A 165 26.70 -31.64 10.16
N TRP A 166 25.74 -32.50 10.48
CA TRP A 166 24.68 -32.25 11.45
C TRP A 166 24.65 -33.36 12.49
N ALA A 167 25.17 -33.08 13.69
CA ALA A 167 25.14 -34.02 14.80
C ALA A 167 23.69 -34.41 15.15
N ASP A 168 23.39 -35.69 15.02
CA ASP A 168 22.37 -36.48 15.71
C ASP A 168 21.04 -35.79 16.04
N ARG A 169 20.29 -35.42 14.99
CA ARG A 169 18.83 -35.62 15.03
C ARG A 169 18.36 -36.39 13.80
N PRO A 170 17.61 -37.49 13.99
CA PRO A 170 16.86 -38.07 12.89
C PRO A 170 15.84 -37.02 12.41
N LEU A 171 15.85 -36.67 11.12
CA LEU A 171 14.73 -35.95 10.48
C LEU A 171 13.58 -36.95 10.30
N GLY A 172 12.97 -37.34 11.43
CA GLY A 172 11.60 -37.81 11.48
C GLY A 172 10.71 -36.60 11.76
N THR A 173 10.06 -36.11 10.71
CA THR A 173 8.65 -35.68 10.75
C THR A 173 8.18 -34.92 11.98
N GLN A 174 8.66 -33.69 12.18
CA GLN A 174 7.81 -32.55 12.52
C GLN A 174 8.51 -31.32 11.96
N SER A 175 8.50 -31.18 10.63
CA SER A 175 8.67 -29.86 10.03
C SER A 175 7.54 -29.01 10.60
N VAL A 176 7.85 -28.17 11.58
CA VAL A 176 6.87 -27.26 12.17
C VAL A 176 6.33 -26.44 11.01
N PRO A 177 5.03 -26.56 10.67
CA PRO A 177 4.47 -25.85 9.52
C PRO A 177 4.74 -24.36 9.70
N ARG A 178 5.33 -23.73 8.69
CA ARG A 178 5.63 -22.30 8.73
C ARG A 178 4.64 -21.56 7.85
N ALA A 179 4.24 -20.39 8.28
CA ALA A 179 3.48 -19.45 7.48
C ALA A 179 3.94 -18.03 7.81
N ASN A 180 3.70 -17.09 6.91
CA ASN A 180 3.78 -15.67 7.24
C ASN A 180 2.37 -15.08 7.27
N VAL A 181 2.21 -13.98 8.00
CA VAL A 181 0.99 -13.18 8.01
C VAL A 181 1.39 -11.73 7.94
N SER A 182 0.75 -10.97 7.07
CA SER A 182 0.93 -9.52 6.95
C SER A 182 -0.42 -8.81 6.97
N VAL A 183 -0.42 -7.61 7.55
CA VAL A 183 -1.59 -6.73 7.53
C VAL A 183 -1.65 -6.05 6.18
N THR A 184 -2.78 -6.18 5.47
CA THR A 184 -2.99 -5.56 4.15
C THR A 184 -3.83 -4.30 4.24
N ARG A 185 -4.82 -4.28 5.14
CA ARG A 185 -5.71 -3.13 5.32
C ARG A 185 -6.24 -3.07 6.74
N VAL A 186 -6.24 -1.88 7.31
CA VAL A 186 -6.89 -1.56 8.58
C VAL A 186 -7.93 -0.48 8.31
N SER A 187 -9.13 -0.64 8.84
CA SER A 187 -10.21 0.34 8.69
C SER A 187 -11.08 0.35 9.93
N LEU A 188 -11.50 1.52 10.38
CA LEU A 188 -12.48 1.68 11.44
C LEU A 188 -13.88 1.79 10.81
N GLY A 189 -14.81 0.95 11.25
CA GLY A 189 -16.21 1.04 10.85
C GLY A 189 -16.90 2.24 11.51
N SER A 190 -18.02 2.69 10.92
CA SER A 190 -18.86 3.76 11.50
C SER A 190 -19.46 3.40 12.87
N ASP A 191 -19.49 2.11 13.20
CA ASP A 191 -19.86 1.54 14.49
C ASP A 191 -18.72 1.56 15.53
N GLY A 192 -17.57 2.14 15.19
CA GLY A 192 -16.41 2.23 16.07
C GLY A 192 -15.67 0.90 16.25
N ARG A 193 -15.95 -0.12 15.41
CA ARG A 193 -15.26 -1.41 15.41
C ARG A 193 -14.13 -1.43 14.40
N LEU A 194 -12.99 -1.98 14.80
CA LEU A 194 -11.83 -2.12 13.92
C LEU A 194 -12.00 -3.35 13.03
N THR A 195 -11.80 -3.16 11.73
CA THR A 195 -11.67 -4.23 10.74
C THR A 195 -10.23 -4.29 10.24
N VAL A 196 -9.62 -5.47 10.36
CA VAL A 196 -8.25 -5.76 9.92
C VAL A 196 -8.31 -6.85 8.85
N HIS A 197 -7.70 -6.61 7.70
CA HIS A 197 -7.49 -7.60 6.65
C HIS A 197 -6.05 -8.12 6.72
N LEU A 198 -5.92 -9.44 6.74
CA LEU A 198 -4.65 -10.14 6.91
C LEU A 198 -4.43 -11.04 5.70
N LEU A 199 -3.25 -10.97 5.09
CA LEU A 199 -2.82 -11.91 4.06
C LEU A 199 -1.85 -12.89 4.69
N SER A 200 -2.15 -14.18 4.59
CA SER A 200 -1.24 -15.24 5.04
C SER A 200 -0.71 -16.05 3.86
N LYS A 201 0.57 -16.42 3.89
CA LYS A 201 1.16 -17.39 2.95
C LYS A 201 1.67 -18.61 3.71
N ALA A 202 1.15 -19.78 3.36
CA ALA A 202 1.65 -21.04 3.90
C ALA A 202 2.96 -21.45 3.20
N PHE A 203 3.91 -22.01 3.95
CA PHE A 203 5.14 -22.62 3.41
C PHE A 203 5.14 -24.13 3.64
N PHE A 204 3.96 -24.75 3.54
CA PHE A 204 3.76 -26.19 3.66
C PHE A 204 2.67 -26.64 2.70
N HIS A 205 2.62 -27.94 2.43
CA HIS A 205 1.57 -28.53 1.61
C HIS A 205 0.28 -28.69 2.43
N GLY A 206 -0.68 -27.81 2.22
CA GLY A 206 -1.90 -27.73 3.03
C GLY A 206 -2.51 -26.33 3.04
N ALA A 207 -3.28 -26.02 4.08
CA ALA A 207 -3.89 -24.70 4.27
C ALA A 207 -3.97 -24.34 5.76
N LEU A 208 -4.10 -23.04 6.07
CA LEU A 208 -4.46 -22.58 7.41
C LEU A 208 -5.99 -22.56 7.54
N VAL A 209 -6.51 -23.07 8.65
CA VAL A 209 -7.95 -23.17 8.92
C VAL A 209 -8.29 -22.57 10.29
N LEU A 210 -9.55 -22.14 10.45
CA LEU A 210 -10.04 -21.60 11.72
C LEU A 210 -10.37 -22.71 12.71
N SER A 211 -10.98 -23.79 12.26
CA SER A 211 -11.34 -24.92 13.10
C SER A 211 -11.32 -26.18 12.27
N HIS A 212 -11.09 -27.32 12.92
CA HIS A 212 -11.07 -28.61 12.26
C HIS A 212 -11.87 -29.62 13.09
N ALA A 213 -12.67 -30.47 12.44
CA ALA A 213 -13.55 -31.43 13.12
C ALA A 213 -12.80 -32.35 14.09
N ALA A 214 -11.59 -32.80 13.70
CA ALA A 214 -10.71 -33.62 14.53
C ALA A 214 -10.16 -32.92 15.80
N LYS A 215 -10.19 -31.58 15.89
CA LYS A 215 -9.75 -30.81 17.07
C LYS A 215 -10.81 -29.81 17.51
N LYS A 216 -11.87 -30.32 18.15
CA LYS A 216 -13.03 -29.52 18.59
C LYS A 216 -12.70 -28.35 19.54
N HIS A 217 -11.59 -28.42 20.27
CA HIS A 217 -11.19 -27.41 21.26
C HIS A 217 -10.19 -26.36 20.74
N VAL A 218 -9.74 -26.49 19.49
CA VAL A 218 -8.71 -25.62 18.93
C VAL A 218 -9.33 -24.78 17.82
N ARG A 219 -9.46 -23.47 18.07
CA ARG A 219 -9.98 -22.50 17.10
C ARG A 219 -9.01 -21.35 16.93
N GLY A 220 -8.81 -20.92 15.68
CA GLY A 220 -8.05 -19.74 15.34
C GLY A 220 -8.71 -18.49 15.94
N ARG A 221 -7.89 -17.65 16.55
CA ARG A 221 -8.33 -16.45 17.26
C ARG A 221 -7.33 -15.32 17.07
N LEU A 222 -7.83 -14.11 16.97
CA LEU A 222 -7.02 -12.90 17.03
C LEU A 222 -7.43 -12.13 18.28
N HIS A 223 -6.45 -11.72 19.07
CA HIS A 223 -6.70 -10.92 20.25
C HIS A 223 -5.59 -9.88 20.49
N LYS A 224 -5.94 -8.75 21.10
CA LYS A 224 -4.96 -7.74 21.53
C LYS A 224 -4.30 -8.18 22.84
N ALA A 225 -2.97 -8.20 22.87
CA ALA A 225 -2.22 -8.56 24.07
C ALA A 225 -2.51 -7.55 25.20
N GLY A 226 -2.88 -8.05 26.39
CA GLY A 226 -3.18 -7.22 27.56
C GLY A 226 -4.59 -6.61 27.64
N ALA A 227 -5.46 -6.81 26.64
CA ALA A 227 -6.82 -6.24 26.60
C ALA A 227 -7.94 -7.18 27.11
N GLY A 228 -7.60 -8.37 27.61
CA GLY A 228 -8.57 -9.35 28.11
C GLY A 228 -9.65 -9.73 27.09
N GLU A 229 -10.87 -10.02 27.57
CA GLU A 229 -12.01 -10.41 26.71
C GLU A 229 -12.50 -9.28 25.77
N ALA A 230 -12.20 -8.02 26.09
CA ALA A 230 -12.56 -6.87 25.26
C ALA A 230 -11.70 -6.77 23.98
N GLY A 231 -10.53 -7.43 23.97
CA GLY A 231 -9.58 -7.44 22.86
C GLY A 231 -9.84 -8.50 21.79
N HIS A 232 -10.98 -9.21 21.81
CA HIS A 232 -11.27 -10.29 20.87
C HIS A 232 -11.76 -9.79 19.51
N TYR A 233 -11.35 -10.50 18.46
CA TYR A 233 -11.78 -10.26 17.09
C TYR A 233 -12.53 -11.48 16.55
N SER A 234 -13.61 -11.22 15.82
CA SER A 234 -14.30 -12.20 14.99
C SER A 234 -13.52 -12.38 13.68
N LEU A 235 -12.90 -13.56 13.51
CA LEU A 235 -12.03 -13.89 12.38
C LEU A 235 -12.78 -14.75 11.35
N ALA A 236 -12.70 -14.38 10.08
CA ALA A 236 -13.31 -15.11 8.96
C ALA A 236 -12.36 -15.22 7.76
N LEU A 237 -12.39 -16.35 7.07
CA LEU A 237 -11.69 -16.55 5.79
C LEU A 237 -12.52 -15.89 4.68
N VAL A 238 -11.93 -14.92 3.97
CA VAL A 238 -12.59 -14.21 2.86
C VAL A 238 -12.32 -14.90 1.54
N TRP A 239 -11.07 -15.33 1.33
CA TRP A 239 -10.62 -15.96 0.09
C TRP A 239 -9.41 -16.85 0.34
N ALA A 240 -9.30 -17.93 -0.41
CA ALA A 240 -8.14 -18.80 -0.43
C ALA A 240 -7.81 -19.20 -1.86
N GLU A 241 -6.52 -19.33 -2.16
CA GLU A 241 -6.05 -19.89 -3.42
C GLU A 241 -6.46 -21.37 -3.54
N PRO A 242 -6.97 -21.82 -4.70
CA PRO A 242 -7.45 -23.20 -4.87
C PRO A 242 -6.30 -24.21 -5.07
N SER A 243 -5.38 -24.26 -4.12
CA SER A 243 -4.20 -25.13 -4.14
C SER A 243 -3.78 -25.54 -2.72
N PHE A 244 -3.19 -26.72 -2.56
CA PHE A 244 -2.48 -27.09 -1.33
C PHE A 244 -0.98 -26.77 -1.40
N ASP A 245 -0.45 -26.40 -2.55
CA ASP A 245 0.95 -26.03 -2.70
C ASP A 245 1.20 -24.57 -2.28
N ALA A 246 1.52 -24.37 -1.00
CA ALA A 246 1.87 -23.07 -0.42
C ALA A 246 0.85 -21.94 -0.72
N PRO A 247 -0.46 -22.15 -0.45
CA PRO A 247 -1.50 -21.21 -0.84
C PRO A 247 -1.43 -19.89 -0.06
N SER A 248 -1.91 -18.84 -0.73
CA SER A 248 -2.19 -17.54 -0.11
C SER A 248 -3.67 -17.46 0.33
N GLN A 249 -3.92 -16.89 1.51
CA GLN A 249 -5.27 -16.77 2.10
C GLN A 249 -5.51 -15.37 2.66
N LEU A 250 -6.69 -14.82 2.38
CA LEU A 250 -7.13 -13.51 2.87
C LEU A 250 -8.13 -13.68 4.00
N TRP A 251 -7.84 -13.07 5.13
CA TRP A 251 -8.65 -13.12 6.34
C TRP A 251 -9.19 -11.74 6.68
N LYS A 252 -10.39 -11.71 7.26
CA LYS A 252 -11.01 -10.51 7.82
C LYS A 252 -11.24 -10.73 9.30
N ALA A 253 -10.67 -9.85 10.11
CA ALA A 253 -10.85 -9.81 11.55
C ALA A 253 -11.61 -8.55 11.93
N VAL A 254 -12.73 -8.68 12.65
CA VAL A 254 -13.55 -7.54 13.12
C VAL A 254 -13.58 -7.55 14.64
N SER A 255 -13.21 -6.45 15.29
CA SER A 255 -13.25 -6.36 16.76
C SER A 255 -14.68 -6.52 17.28
N VAL A 256 -14.87 -7.38 18.27
CA VAL A 256 -16.21 -7.62 18.86
C VAL A 256 -16.69 -6.37 19.60
N HIS A 257 -15.77 -5.71 20.31
CA HIS A 257 -16.01 -4.50 21.09
C HIS A 257 -15.29 -3.30 20.48
N SER A 258 -15.88 -2.12 20.70
CA SER A 258 -15.22 -0.83 20.44
C SER A 258 -14.20 -0.55 21.53
N LEU A 259 -12.93 -0.37 21.17
CA LEU A 259 -11.86 0.00 22.09
C LEU A 259 -11.40 1.44 21.81
N GLN A 260 -11.00 2.16 22.86
CA GLN A 260 -10.46 3.52 22.71
C GLN A 260 -9.09 3.54 22.01
N ASP A 261 -8.31 2.47 22.16
CA ASP A 261 -7.03 2.32 21.47
C ASP A 261 -6.87 0.89 20.95
N TYR A 262 -6.70 0.77 19.65
CA TYR A 262 -6.40 -0.47 18.95
C TYR A 262 -4.92 -0.63 18.63
N SER A 263 -4.07 0.34 18.98
CA SER A 263 -2.64 0.27 18.72
C SER A 263 -1.96 -0.82 19.54
N GLY A 264 -0.97 -1.48 18.96
CA GLY A 264 -0.06 -2.39 19.67
C GLY A 264 -0.03 -3.82 19.12
N HIS A 265 0.50 -4.71 19.96
CA HIS A 265 0.73 -6.11 19.61
C HIS A 265 -0.55 -6.94 19.71
N HIS A 266 -0.88 -7.65 18.63
CA HIS A 266 -1.98 -8.60 18.56
C HIS A 266 -1.41 -9.99 18.32
N GLU A 267 -1.91 -10.98 19.05
CA GLU A 267 -1.53 -12.38 18.89
C GLU A 267 -2.61 -13.09 18.06
N LEU A 268 -2.23 -13.54 16.87
CA LEU A 268 -3.04 -14.33 15.96
C LEU A 268 -2.67 -15.80 16.08
N GLU A 269 -3.66 -16.65 16.34
CA GLU A 269 -3.52 -18.10 16.30
C GLU A 269 -4.28 -18.64 15.08
N LEU A 270 -3.60 -19.43 14.24
CA LEU A 270 -4.23 -20.17 13.13
C LEU A 270 -3.83 -21.64 13.18
N VAL A 271 -4.72 -22.52 12.73
CA VAL A 271 -4.45 -23.97 12.73
C VAL A 271 -3.90 -24.40 11.37
N PRO A 272 -2.64 -24.85 11.27
CA PRO A 272 -2.12 -25.47 10.06
C PRO A 272 -2.75 -26.84 9.85
N CYS A 273 -3.23 -27.08 8.63
CA CYS A 273 -3.82 -28.33 8.21
C CYS A 273 -3.07 -28.88 7.00
N VAL A 274 -2.34 -29.98 7.20
CA VAL A 274 -1.42 -30.53 6.22
C VAL A 274 -2.13 -31.58 5.37
N ALA A 275 -2.08 -31.43 4.05
CA ALA A 275 -2.65 -32.40 3.12
C ALA A 275 -1.65 -33.53 2.84
N ALA A 276 -2.14 -34.70 2.43
CA ALA A 276 -1.24 -35.78 1.99
C ALA A 276 -0.54 -35.38 0.68
N PRO A 277 0.70 -35.81 0.40
CA PRO A 277 1.47 -35.36 -0.77
C PRO A 277 0.80 -35.57 -2.14
N ALA A 278 -0.09 -36.56 -2.27
CA ALA A 278 -0.82 -36.87 -3.49
C ALA A 278 -2.27 -36.34 -3.49
N GLN A 279 -2.65 -35.56 -2.48
CA GLN A 279 -4.01 -35.06 -2.32
C GLN A 279 -4.28 -33.88 -3.28
N GLU A 280 -5.24 -34.05 -4.18
CA GLU A 280 -5.73 -32.95 -5.01
C GLU A 280 -6.56 -31.96 -4.17
N TYR A 281 -6.47 -30.68 -4.55
CA TYR A 281 -7.22 -29.62 -3.88
C TYR A 281 -8.74 -29.82 -4.02
N ARG A 282 -9.46 -29.78 -2.89
CA ARG A 282 -10.91 -29.76 -2.82
C ARG A 282 -11.36 -28.78 -1.75
N ALA A 283 -12.45 -28.06 -2.04
CA ALA A 283 -13.07 -27.15 -1.09
C ALA A 283 -14.25 -27.83 -0.37
N PRO A 284 -14.39 -27.69 0.97
CA PRO A 284 -13.50 -26.95 1.87
C PRO A 284 -12.23 -27.76 2.22
N PRO A 285 -11.06 -27.10 2.41
CA PRO A 285 -9.79 -27.79 2.61
C PRO A 285 -9.73 -28.60 3.92
N GLU A 286 -10.52 -28.21 4.92
CA GLU A 286 -10.56 -28.81 6.26
C GLU A 286 -11.06 -30.25 6.31
N ASP A 287 -11.69 -30.76 5.24
CA ASP A 287 -12.14 -32.17 5.20
C ASP A 287 -11.06 -33.12 4.67
N PHE A 288 -10.04 -32.60 3.99
CA PHE A 288 -9.04 -33.38 3.25
C PHE A 288 -7.61 -33.19 3.76
N CYS A 289 -7.46 -32.68 4.99
CA CYS A 289 -6.17 -32.41 5.60
C CYS A 289 -6.13 -32.89 7.06
N SER A 290 -4.92 -32.95 7.63
CA SER A 290 -4.69 -33.33 9.02
C SER A 290 -4.23 -32.12 9.84
N PRO A 291 -4.92 -31.75 10.94
CA PRO A 291 -4.63 -30.53 11.68
C PRO A 291 -3.45 -30.73 12.64
N LEU A 292 -2.50 -29.80 12.60
CA LEU A 292 -1.36 -29.73 13.51
C LEU A 292 -1.64 -28.76 14.68
N ALA A 293 -0.63 -28.48 15.51
CA ALA A 293 -0.76 -27.53 16.62
C ALA A 293 -0.90 -26.09 16.07
N PRO A 294 -1.67 -25.20 16.74
CA PRO A 294 -1.80 -23.81 16.31
C PRO A 294 -0.46 -23.10 16.18
N LEU A 295 -0.34 -22.29 15.13
CA LEU A 295 0.75 -21.36 14.94
C LEU A 295 0.35 -20.00 15.49
N ARG A 296 1.28 -19.36 16.19
CA ARG A 296 1.14 -18.02 16.73
C ARG A 296 1.87 -17.03 15.84
N PHE A 297 1.22 -15.92 15.53
CA PHE A 297 1.78 -14.83 14.74
C PHE A 297 1.59 -13.52 15.49
N ASP A 298 2.66 -12.74 15.58
CA ASP A 298 2.61 -11.39 16.10
C ASP A 298 2.19 -10.43 14.99
N VAL A 299 1.03 -9.80 15.18
CA VAL A 299 0.44 -8.84 14.26
C VAL A 299 0.51 -7.46 14.93
N SER A 300 1.35 -6.58 14.39
CA SER A 300 1.37 -5.18 14.80
C SER A 300 0.28 -4.40 14.05
N VAL A 301 -0.67 -3.86 14.79
CA VAL A 301 -1.68 -2.97 14.23
C VAL A 301 -1.37 -1.56 14.69
N SER A 302 -0.99 -0.71 13.72
CA SER A 302 -0.86 0.73 13.92
C SER A 302 -2.16 1.36 13.45
N ALA A 303 -3.18 1.33 14.30
CA ALA A 303 -4.37 2.14 14.14
C ALA A 303 -4.20 3.35 15.07
N PRO A 304 -3.47 4.41 14.65
CA PRO A 304 -3.43 5.64 15.44
C PRO A 304 -4.87 6.08 15.67
N GLN A 305 -5.11 6.62 16.87
CA GLN A 305 -6.34 7.32 17.20
C GLN A 305 -6.84 8.08 15.95
N PRO A 306 -8.12 7.98 15.53
CA PRO A 306 -8.77 9.23 15.29
C PRO A 306 -8.63 9.93 16.63
N ILE A 307 -7.76 10.93 16.70
CA ILE A 307 -7.84 11.90 17.77
C ILE A 307 -9.32 12.26 17.73
N VAL A 308 -10.10 11.81 18.72
CA VAL A 308 -11.35 12.48 19.01
C VAL A 308 -10.87 13.79 19.59
N THR A 309 -10.32 14.65 18.73
CA THR A 309 -10.62 16.04 18.85
C THR A 309 -12.13 16.00 18.91
N PRO A 310 -12.76 16.54 19.98
CA PRO A 310 -14.17 16.83 19.87
C PRO A 310 -14.30 17.49 18.50
N VAL A 311 -15.07 16.85 17.60
CA VAL A 311 -15.35 17.41 16.28
C VAL A 311 -15.64 18.85 16.60
N ALA A 312 -14.77 19.75 16.14
CA ALA A 312 -15.01 21.15 16.39
C ALA A 312 -16.38 21.34 15.78
N THR A 313 -17.38 21.59 16.61
CA THR A 313 -18.77 21.82 16.19
C THR A 313 -18.86 23.07 15.31
N VAL A 314 -17.71 23.68 15.01
CA VAL A 314 -17.47 24.84 14.18
C VAL A 314 -16.23 24.55 13.33
N TYR A 315 -16.44 24.25 12.05
CA TYR A 315 -15.38 24.31 11.06
C TYR A 315 -15.25 25.76 10.58
N SER A 316 -14.05 26.33 10.66
CA SER A 316 -13.73 27.58 9.97
C SER A 316 -13.51 27.25 8.50
N MET A 317 -14.56 27.36 7.69
CA MET A 317 -14.40 27.36 6.24
C MET A 317 -13.81 28.69 5.78
N GLY A 318 -12.88 28.64 4.82
CA GLY A 318 -12.49 29.82 4.06
C GLY A 318 -13.69 30.33 3.26
N THR A 319 -14.44 31.27 3.83
CA THR A 319 -15.60 31.89 3.20
C THR A 319 -15.29 33.32 2.82
N GLU A 320 -15.80 33.73 1.66
CA GLU A 320 -15.64 35.08 1.16
C GLU A 320 -17.03 35.67 0.88
N PHE A 321 -17.32 36.82 1.49
CA PHE A 321 -18.63 37.45 1.38
C PHE A 321 -18.57 38.65 0.43
N GLN A 322 -19.43 38.62 -0.58
CA GLN A 322 -19.56 39.66 -1.59
C GLN A 322 -20.90 40.40 -1.44
N LEU A 323 -20.87 41.73 -1.50
CA LEU A 323 -22.04 42.59 -1.56
C LEU A 323 -22.17 43.26 -2.93
N LEU A 324 -23.36 43.21 -3.51
CA LEU A 324 -23.68 43.69 -4.86
C LEU A 324 -24.90 44.61 -4.80
N SER A 325 -24.95 45.68 -5.59
CA SER A 325 -26.10 46.59 -5.67
C SER A 325 -27.05 46.28 -6.83
N ARG A 326 -26.56 45.58 -7.87
CA ARG A 326 -27.34 45.23 -9.05
C ARG A 326 -27.77 43.76 -8.99
N SER A 327 -29.03 43.50 -9.30
CA SER A 327 -29.58 42.13 -9.35
C SER A 327 -28.95 41.30 -10.47
N GLU A 328 -28.58 41.92 -11.58
CA GLU A 328 -27.95 41.27 -12.73
C GLU A 328 -26.58 40.67 -12.36
N ASP A 329 -25.77 41.42 -11.61
CA ASP A 329 -24.47 40.96 -11.10
C ASP A 329 -24.64 39.79 -10.11
N PHE A 330 -25.71 39.81 -9.30
CA PHE A 330 -25.98 38.75 -8.33
C PHE A 330 -26.41 37.43 -8.99
N LEU A 331 -27.14 37.50 -10.10
CA LEU A 331 -27.65 36.34 -10.83
C LEU A 331 -26.60 35.73 -11.79
N ALA A 332 -25.45 36.38 -11.99
CA ALA A 332 -24.38 35.86 -12.84
C ALA A 332 -23.75 34.57 -12.28
N ASP A 333 -23.39 33.63 -13.17
CA ASP A 333 -22.70 32.40 -12.79
C ASP A 333 -21.23 32.73 -12.46
N PRO A 334 -20.78 32.51 -11.20
CA PRO A 334 -19.44 32.88 -10.77
C PRO A 334 -18.38 31.89 -11.25
N ARG A 335 -18.79 30.79 -11.90
CA ARG A 335 -17.89 29.81 -12.52
C ARG A 335 -17.51 30.21 -13.94
N ASP A 336 -18.15 31.25 -14.49
CA ASP A 336 -17.80 31.77 -15.81
C ASP A 336 -16.43 32.47 -15.74
N PRO A 337 -15.44 32.09 -16.56
CA PRO A 337 -14.13 32.73 -16.60
C PRO A 337 -14.16 34.23 -16.96
N SER A 338 -15.29 34.77 -17.46
CA SER A 338 -15.45 36.23 -17.62
C SER A 338 -15.74 36.98 -16.32
N TYR A 339 -16.01 36.27 -15.21
CA TYR A 339 -16.30 36.84 -13.90
C TYR A 339 -15.00 36.96 -13.08
N THR A 340 -14.26 38.06 -13.23
CA THR A 340 -13.06 38.31 -12.42
C THR A 340 -13.44 38.91 -11.06
N PHE A 341 -13.19 38.15 -10.00
CA PHE A 341 -13.43 38.54 -8.60
C PHE A 341 -12.83 39.92 -8.23
N ARG A 342 -11.71 40.28 -8.86
CA ARG A 342 -10.97 41.52 -8.61
C ARG A 342 -11.59 42.78 -9.24
N ASP A 343 -12.46 42.66 -10.23
CA ASP A 343 -13.02 43.83 -10.93
C ASP A 343 -14.20 44.47 -10.16
N LEU A 344 -14.74 43.79 -9.15
CA LEU A 344 -15.87 44.27 -8.33
C LEU A 344 -15.44 44.81 -6.95
N ASP A 345 -14.22 44.53 -6.52
CA ASP A 345 -13.72 44.78 -5.15
C ASP A 345 -13.05 46.16 -4.97
N GLU A 346 -12.89 46.93 -6.05
CA GLU A 346 -12.36 48.30 -5.96
C GLU A 346 -13.44 49.28 -5.48
N ARG A 347 -13.61 49.36 -4.14
CA ARG A 347 -14.14 50.50 -3.38
C ARG A 347 -15.55 50.98 -3.75
N ARG A 348 -16.58 50.16 -3.51
CA ARG A 348 -17.98 50.61 -3.62
C ARG A 348 -18.50 51.21 -2.29
N ILE A 349 -19.06 52.41 -2.38
CA ILE A 349 -19.75 53.10 -1.29
C ILE A 349 -21.24 52.81 -1.43
N PHE A 350 -21.87 52.26 -0.39
CA PHE A 350 -23.31 51.98 -0.36
C PHE A 350 -24.07 53.15 0.26
N PHE A 351 -25.22 53.50 -0.32
CA PHE A 351 -26.05 54.59 0.20
C PHE A 351 -27.19 54.07 1.09
N LYS A 352 -27.59 54.89 2.07
CA LYS A 352 -28.72 54.57 2.96
C LYS A 352 -30.01 54.47 2.13
N GLY A 353 -30.63 53.28 2.14
CA GLY A 353 -31.87 52.98 1.40
C GLY A 353 -31.66 52.19 0.10
N GLU A 354 -30.41 51.92 -0.28
CA GLU A 354 -30.07 51.07 -1.42
C GLU A 354 -30.38 49.60 -1.13
N LYS A 355 -30.91 48.87 -2.12
CA LYS A 355 -31.10 47.41 -2.04
C LYS A 355 -29.78 46.72 -2.35
N LEU A 356 -29.33 45.86 -1.45
CA LEU A 356 -28.08 45.11 -1.58
C LEU A 356 -28.37 43.61 -1.66
N PHE A 357 -27.57 42.93 -2.46
CA PHE A 357 -27.58 41.49 -2.68
C PHE A 357 -26.27 40.93 -2.13
N GLY A 358 -26.36 39.97 -1.21
CA GLY A 358 -25.19 39.34 -0.60
C GLY A 358 -24.99 37.92 -1.12
N ARG A 359 -23.74 37.54 -1.39
CA ARG A 359 -23.36 36.18 -1.79
C ARG A 359 -22.18 35.69 -0.97
N VAL A 360 -22.21 34.44 -0.54
CA VAL A 360 -21.11 33.78 0.18
C VAL A 360 -20.47 32.75 -0.75
N PHE A 361 -19.16 32.87 -0.96
CA PHE A 361 -18.31 31.88 -1.62
C PHE A 361 -17.58 31.04 -0.59
N TRP A 362 -17.26 29.81 -0.95
CA TRP A 362 -16.39 28.93 -0.17
C TRP A 362 -15.45 28.17 -1.11
N ASN A 363 -14.32 27.72 -0.59
CA ASN A 363 -13.34 26.98 -1.39
C ASN A 363 -13.88 25.59 -1.79
N PRO A 364 -14.00 25.27 -3.09
CA PRO A 364 -14.52 23.98 -3.54
C PRO A 364 -13.58 22.79 -3.27
N LEU A 365 -12.30 23.01 -2.93
CA LEU A 365 -11.38 21.94 -2.50
C LEU A 365 -11.71 21.41 -1.10
N GLU A 366 -12.53 22.13 -0.34
CA GLU A 366 -13.16 21.66 0.90
C GLU A 366 -14.50 21.00 0.55
N GLU A 367 -14.46 19.77 0.00
CA GLU A 367 -15.66 19.00 -0.35
C GLU A 367 -16.54 18.77 0.88
N LEU A 368 -17.59 19.58 1.03
CA LEU A 368 -18.68 19.31 1.96
C LEU A 368 -19.72 18.44 1.25
N SER A 369 -19.86 17.21 1.71
CA SER A 369 -20.96 16.30 1.34
C SER A 369 -22.31 16.68 2.00
N ALA A 370 -22.37 17.83 2.66
CA ALA A 370 -23.52 18.31 3.44
C ALA A 370 -24.21 19.52 2.79
N ARG A 371 -25.52 19.65 3.01
CA ARG A 371 -26.29 20.85 2.63
C ARG A 371 -26.01 21.96 3.63
N LEU A 372 -25.53 23.11 3.16
CA LEU A 372 -25.32 24.30 3.98
C LEU A 372 -26.62 25.10 4.11
N ARG A 373 -26.91 25.59 5.32
CA ARG A 373 -27.97 26.57 5.59
C ARG A 373 -27.34 27.75 6.32
N ILE A 374 -27.62 28.96 5.84
CA ILE A 374 -27.15 30.18 6.48
C ILE A 374 -28.21 30.63 7.47
N ASP A 375 -27.95 30.43 8.76
CA ASP A 375 -28.91 30.80 9.82
C ASP A 375 -28.86 32.31 10.12
N GLN A 376 -27.66 32.89 10.21
CA GLN A 376 -27.45 34.30 10.55
C GLN A 376 -26.20 34.89 9.87
N VAL A 377 -26.25 36.14 9.44
CA VAL A 377 -25.11 36.91 8.90
C VAL A 377 -24.97 38.22 9.66
N TYR A 378 -23.81 38.42 10.27
CA TYR A 378 -23.46 39.65 10.98
C TYR A 378 -22.38 40.42 10.22
N LEU A 379 -22.55 41.73 10.07
CA LEU A 379 -21.52 42.66 9.63
C LEU A 379 -21.10 43.50 10.82
N CYS A 380 -19.80 43.57 11.10
CA CYS A 380 -19.30 44.42 12.17
C CYS A 380 -18.03 45.16 11.77
N THR A 381 -17.80 46.30 12.41
CA THR A 381 -16.59 47.09 12.28
C THR A 381 -15.92 47.17 13.64
N GLY A 382 -14.60 46.99 13.67
CA GLY A 382 -13.85 47.15 14.91
C GLY A 382 -13.45 48.60 15.15
N LYS A 383 -13.35 48.95 16.42
CA LYS A 383 -12.96 50.29 16.88
C LYS A 383 -11.44 50.45 16.77
N ALA A 384 -10.97 51.64 16.39
CA ALA A 384 -9.54 52.00 16.40
C ALA A 384 -8.61 51.03 15.63
N GLY A 385 -9.07 50.47 14.51
CA GLY A 385 -8.28 49.54 13.69
C GLY A 385 -8.31 48.08 14.17
N PHE A 386 -9.13 47.75 15.17
CA PHE A 386 -9.39 46.36 15.55
C PHE A 386 -10.03 45.60 14.38
N THR A 387 -9.45 44.45 14.01
CA THR A 387 -10.03 43.57 12.99
C THR A 387 -10.74 42.41 13.70
N PRO A 388 -12.08 42.33 13.62
CA PRO A 388 -12.83 41.28 14.29
C PRO A 388 -12.50 39.92 13.67
N SER A 389 -12.07 38.99 14.51
CA SER A 389 -11.72 37.62 14.14
C SER A 389 -12.48 36.65 15.03
N PHE A 390 -12.80 35.48 14.50
CA PHE A 390 -13.51 34.43 15.20
C PHE A 390 -12.52 33.34 15.63
N ASP A 391 -12.03 33.43 16.88
CA ASP A 391 -11.21 32.41 17.53
C ASP A 391 -11.79 32.13 18.94
N PRO A 392 -12.83 31.30 19.05
CA PRO A 392 -13.51 31.03 20.32
C PRO A 392 -12.60 30.32 21.33
N THR A 393 -11.49 29.71 20.88
CA THR A 393 -10.51 29.05 21.75
C THR A 393 -9.43 30.00 22.27
N GLY A 394 -9.22 31.11 21.57
CA GLY A 394 -8.16 32.09 21.84
C GLY A 394 -6.75 31.58 21.60
N ARG A 395 -6.59 30.43 20.93
CA ARG A 395 -5.31 29.73 20.74
C ARG A 395 -4.65 30.05 19.41
N GLU A 396 -5.43 30.41 18.39
CA GLU A 396 -4.89 30.68 17.05
C GLU A 396 -4.26 32.07 16.98
N LEU A 397 -4.90 33.05 17.60
CA LEU A 397 -4.42 34.44 17.61
C LEU A 397 -3.71 34.83 18.91
N ALA A 398 -3.65 33.93 19.90
CA ALA A 398 -3.04 34.14 21.22
C ALA A 398 -3.55 35.40 21.97
N ARG A 399 -4.76 35.86 21.64
CA ARG A 399 -5.40 37.06 22.22
C ARG A 399 -6.52 36.72 23.23
N GLY A 400 -6.66 35.44 23.60
CA GLY A 400 -7.80 34.96 24.36
C GLY A 400 -9.05 34.77 23.47
N PRO A 401 -10.15 34.25 24.02
CA PRO A 401 -11.33 33.87 23.23
C PRO A 401 -11.98 35.08 22.57
N SER A 402 -12.10 35.05 21.24
CA SER A 402 -12.75 36.07 20.42
C SER A 402 -13.87 35.47 19.56
N PHE A 403 -15.02 36.13 19.52
CA PHE A 403 -16.22 35.63 18.82
C PHE A 403 -16.60 36.48 17.60
N GLY A 404 -15.64 37.25 17.07
CA GLY A 404 -15.84 38.13 15.90
C GLY A 404 -17.10 39.00 16.02
N CYS A 405 -17.90 39.01 14.95
CA CYS A 405 -19.18 39.74 14.90
C CYS A 405 -20.35 39.02 15.58
N VAL A 406 -20.16 37.77 16.02
CA VAL A 406 -21.25 36.91 16.54
C VAL A 406 -21.72 37.41 17.90
N GLN A 407 -20.80 37.79 18.79
CA GLN A 407 -21.10 38.30 20.13
C GLN A 407 -20.85 39.82 20.22
N PRO A 408 -21.68 40.60 20.94
CA PRO A 408 -21.35 41.99 21.25
C PRO A 408 -20.03 42.07 22.06
N SER A 409 -19.15 42.97 21.64
CA SER A 409 -17.85 43.22 22.27
C SER A 409 -17.59 44.73 22.38
N PRO A 410 -16.91 45.22 23.44
CA PRO A 410 -16.51 46.62 23.55
C PRO A 410 -15.53 47.08 22.45
N ASP A 411 -14.89 46.14 21.77
CA ASP A 411 -13.93 46.42 20.69
C ASP A 411 -14.62 46.61 19.32
N LEU A 412 -15.93 46.40 19.25
CA LEU A 412 -16.74 46.65 18.05
C LEU A 412 -17.34 48.06 18.10
N GLU A 413 -17.19 48.81 17.02
CA GLU A 413 -17.81 50.12 16.85
C GLU A 413 -19.25 49.99 16.34
N HIS A 414 -19.44 49.16 15.30
CA HIS A 414 -20.75 48.86 14.75
C HIS A 414 -20.95 47.36 14.57
N ARG A 415 -22.19 46.90 14.75
CA ARG A 415 -22.59 45.51 14.53
C ARG A 415 -24.02 45.49 14.00
N PHE A 416 -24.21 44.90 12.83
CA PHE A 416 -25.47 44.78 12.13
C PHE A 416 -25.77 43.30 11.87
N LEU A 417 -27.00 42.89 12.12
CA LEU A 417 -27.52 41.60 11.68
C LEU A 417 -28.17 41.82 10.31
N ILE A 418 -27.58 41.26 9.26
CA ILE A 418 -28.02 41.46 7.87
C ILE A 418 -29.00 40.35 7.45
N LEU A 419 -28.78 39.13 7.94
CA LEU A 419 -29.65 37.99 7.69
C LEU A 419 -29.92 37.27 9.01
N ALA A 420 -31.17 36.95 9.28
CA ALA A 420 -31.55 36.03 10.34
C ALA A 420 -32.72 35.20 9.82
N ASP A 421 -32.62 33.88 9.90
CA ASP A 421 -33.72 32.98 9.58
C ASP A 421 -34.86 33.16 10.61
N LYS A 422 -35.72 34.15 10.35
CA LYS A 422 -37.09 34.18 10.81
C LYS A 422 -37.93 33.81 9.61
N SER A 423 -38.33 32.55 9.55
CA SER A 423 -39.47 32.06 8.79
C SER A 423 -40.58 33.12 8.68
N ILE A 424 -40.61 33.82 7.54
CA ILE A 424 -41.86 34.32 6.97
C ILE A 424 -42.20 33.31 5.88
N LEU A 425 -43.11 32.40 6.25
CA LEU A 425 -44.03 31.78 5.33
C LEU A 425 -44.63 32.86 4.44
N GLU A 426 -44.30 32.87 3.16
CA GLU A 426 -45.31 33.02 2.12
C GLU A 426 -44.89 32.12 0.95
N GLU A 427 -45.79 31.19 0.60
CA GLU A 427 -45.81 30.57 -0.72
C GLU A 427 -45.74 31.66 -1.79
N LEU A 428 -44.88 31.45 -2.79
CA LEU A 428 -45.14 31.71 -4.21
C LEU A 428 -44.08 30.99 -5.06
#